data_AF-A0A8H6WTQ1-F1
#
_entry.id   AF-A0A8H6WTQ1-F1
#
_cell.length_a   1.000
_cell.length_b   1.000
_cell.length_c   1.000
_cell.angle_alpha   90.00
_cell.angle_beta   90.00
_cell.angle_gamma   90.00
#
_symmetry.space_group_name_H-M   'P 1'
#
loop_
_entity.id
_entity.type
_entity.pdbx_description
1 polymer ?
#
loop_
_entity_poly.entity_id
_entity_poly.type
_entity_poly.pdbx_seq_one_letter_code
_entity_poly.pdbx_strand_id
1 'polypeptide(L)'
;MWHITVQQAPYKVSEHLHKNLVKYGVAILLSPQLAAYKGRVPVNILMNIVKKHCFDIPANSEKNQADMDTLKRECQDVLTQLRGKFKKQILASVGYNAENKTVAAKDDHQNIFVLTTVMTNGSNCVVTVELVRLNFALQFARATGATTIVLSSSPAKLAVATTLGATHTINYAATPNWDQRVRELTGGRGVDRVIEVVGNATLERSIASARFGGSIDVIGLLGGLDHVPPVDIIAASIWKQLKFRGIYVGAVSQFIDMTRLMIANPDITRPLIDKVFPFEQAKDAFAYLKSQKHVGKVVVKVV
;
A
#
# COMPACT_ATOMS: atom_id res chain seq x y z
N MET A 1 -53.16 25.49 -1.42
CA MET A 1 -51.74 25.23 -1.71
C MET A 1 -51.50 23.74 -1.47
N TRP A 2 -51.41 22.93 -2.52
CA TRP A 2 -51.28 21.48 -2.39
C TRP A 2 -49.82 21.12 -2.04
N HIS A 3 -49.58 20.58 -0.85
CA HIS A 3 -48.28 20.01 -0.50
C HIS A 3 -48.18 18.61 -1.13
N ILE A 4 -47.45 18.52 -2.24
CA ILE A 4 -47.02 17.23 -2.79
C ILE A 4 -45.89 16.74 -1.89
N THR A 5 -46.21 15.86 -0.95
CA THR A 5 -45.21 15.14 -0.17
C THR A 5 -44.60 14.07 -1.09
N VAL A 6 -43.51 14.41 -1.78
CA VAL A 6 -42.73 13.42 -2.54
C VAL A 6 -42.06 12.51 -1.51
N GLN A 7 -42.67 11.35 -1.27
CA GLN A 7 -42.08 10.32 -0.42
C GLN A 7 -40.84 9.79 -1.14
N GLN A 8 -39.65 10.16 -0.69
CA GLN A 8 -38.39 9.63 -1.24
C GLN A 8 -38.37 8.10 -1.06
N ALA A 9 -38.01 7.38 -2.12
CA ALA A 9 -37.85 5.93 -2.05
C ALA A 9 -36.78 5.57 -1.02
N PRO A 10 -36.94 4.47 -0.26
CA PRO A 10 -35.98 4.07 0.76
C PRO A 10 -34.60 3.84 0.12
N TYR A 11 -33.57 4.45 0.71
CA TYR A 11 -32.21 4.32 0.22
C TYR A 11 -31.75 2.86 0.21
N LYS A 12 -31.16 2.44 -0.91
CA LYS A 12 -30.55 1.13 -1.09
C LYS A 12 -29.05 1.30 -1.26
N VAL A 13 -28.27 0.55 -0.48
CA VAL A 13 -26.80 0.54 -0.61
C VAL A 13 -26.43 0.07 -2.01
N SER A 14 -25.58 0.85 -2.69
CA SER A 14 -25.09 0.48 -4.02
C SER A 14 -24.10 -0.70 -3.94
N GLU A 15 -24.04 -1.50 -4.99
CA GLU A 15 -23.07 -2.59 -5.09
C GLU A 15 -21.62 -2.07 -5.00
N HIS A 16 -21.38 -0.86 -5.51
CA HIS A 16 -20.09 -0.18 -5.42
C HIS A 16 -19.72 0.16 -3.96
N LEU A 17 -20.67 0.70 -3.20
CA LEU A 17 -20.48 1.00 -1.78
C LEU A 17 -20.25 -0.29 -0.98
N HIS A 18 -21.01 -1.36 -1.23
CA HIS A 18 -20.81 -2.65 -0.59
C HIS A 18 -19.40 -3.22 -0.85
N LYS A 19 -18.95 -3.22 -2.12
CA LYS A 19 -17.58 -3.66 -2.49
C LYS A 19 -16.50 -2.84 -1.78
N ASN A 20 -16.68 -1.53 -1.67
CA ASN A 20 -15.76 -0.64 -0.96
C ASN A 20 -15.77 -0.89 0.55
N LEU A 21 -16.94 -1.12 1.16
CA LEU A 21 -17.05 -1.46 2.59
C LEU A 21 -16.31 -2.75 2.91
N VAL A 22 -16.38 -3.78 2.05
CA VAL A 22 -15.61 -5.02 2.21
C VAL A 22 -14.11 -4.75 2.07
N LYS A 23 -13.71 -4.00 1.04
CA LYS A 23 -12.30 -3.66 0.76
C LYS A 23 -11.65 -2.88 1.89
N TYR A 24 -12.31 -1.84 2.38
CA TYR A 24 -11.79 -0.99 3.44
C TYR A 24 -12.06 -1.55 4.83
N GLY A 25 -13.06 -2.42 5.00
CA GLY A 25 -13.43 -3.08 6.26
C GLY A 25 -12.27 -3.80 6.95
N VAL A 26 -11.30 -4.30 6.18
CA VAL A 26 -10.04 -4.84 6.70
C VAL A 26 -9.23 -3.75 7.42
N ALA A 27 -9.03 -2.59 6.80
CA ALA A 27 -8.36 -1.45 7.42
C ALA A 27 -9.14 -0.90 8.63
N ILE A 28 -10.47 -1.00 8.59
CA ILE A 28 -11.35 -0.65 9.72
C ILE A 28 -11.08 -1.60 10.91
N LEU A 29 -11.08 -2.91 10.71
CA LEU A 29 -10.83 -3.90 11.77
C LEU A 29 -9.40 -3.84 12.33
N LEU A 30 -8.42 -3.49 11.50
CA LEU A 30 -7.02 -3.30 11.92
C LEU A 30 -6.77 -1.90 12.50
N SER A 31 -7.76 -1.01 12.50
CA SER A 31 -7.61 0.32 13.08
C SER A 31 -7.39 0.21 14.59
N PRO A 32 -6.37 0.89 15.15
CA PRO A 32 -6.14 0.93 16.59
C PRO A 32 -7.37 1.40 17.38
N GLN A 33 -8.18 2.28 16.77
CA GLN A 33 -9.39 2.85 17.36
C GLN A 33 -10.52 1.82 17.52
N LEU A 34 -10.51 0.75 16.74
CA LEU A 34 -11.55 -0.29 16.73
C LEU A 34 -11.06 -1.60 17.35
N ALA A 35 -9.78 -1.90 17.23
CA ALA A 35 -9.15 -3.05 17.88
C ALA A 35 -9.31 -3.02 19.41
N ALA A 36 -9.40 -1.83 20.00
CA ALA A 36 -9.63 -1.64 21.44
C ALA A 36 -11.11 -1.79 21.86
N TYR A 37 -12.05 -1.84 20.92
CA TYR A 37 -13.47 -1.79 21.23
C TYR A 37 -14.07 -3.18 21.52
N LYS A 38 -14.54 -3.38 22.74
CA LYS A 38 -15.27 -4.58 23.17
C LYS A 38 -16.78 -4.35 23.02
N GLY A 39 -17.38 -4.81 21.93
CA GLY A 39 -18.84 -4.74 21.69
C GLY A 39 -19.21 -4.33 20.26
N ARG A 40 -20.45 -3.83 20.07
CA ARG A 40 -20.90 -3.24 18.80
C ARG A 40 -20.21 -1.91 18.56
N VAL A 41 -19.50 -1.79 17.45
CA VAL A 41 -18.73 -0.59 17.07
C VAL A 41 -19.59 0.67 17.16
N PRO A 42 -19.11 1.76 17.81
CA PRO A 42 -19.85 3.01 17.91
C PRO A 42 -20.14 3.60 16.54
N VAL A 43 -21.38 4.03 16.35
CA VAL A 43 -21.92 4.54 15.08
C VAL A 43 -21.11 5.74 14.56
N ASN A 44 -20.70 6.64 15.43
CA ASN A 44 -19.90 7.82 15.08
C ASN A 44 -18.50 7.44 14.54
N ILE A 45 -17.85 6.43 15.15
CA ILE A 45 -16.55 5.94 14.70
C ILE A 45 -16.69 5.26 13.34
N LEU A 46 -17.71 4.42 13.19
CA LEU A 46 -18.02 3.73 11.94
C LEU A 46 -18.30 4.74 10.81
N MET A 47 -19.15 5.73 11.05
CA MET A 47 -19.49 6.76 10.05
C MET A 47 -18.29 7.65 9.70
N ASN A 48 -17.45 8.02 10.66
CA ASN A 48 -16.24 8.80 10.38
C ASN A 48 -15.29 8.04 9.45
N ILE A 49 -15.16 6.73 9.63
CA ILE A 49 -14.29 5.88 8.82
C ILE A 49 -14.91 5.62 7.45
N VAL A 50 -16.22 5.38 7.37
CA VAL A 50 -16.96 5.19 6.10
C VAL A 50 -16.88 6.47 5.26
N LYS A 51 -17.15 7.65 5.85
CA LYS A 51 -17.00 8.95 5.15
C LYS A 51 -15.56 9.22 4.70
N LYS A 52 -14.56 8.77 5.47
CA LYS A 52 -13.14 8.96 5.15
C LYS A 52 -12.64 8.07 4.03
N HIS A 53 -13.28 6.92 3.78
CA HIS A 53 -12.75 5.88 2.90
C HIS A 53 -13.69 5.43 1.78
N CYS A 54 -14.96 5.86 1.76
CA CYS A 54 -15.95 5.54 0.73
C CYS A 54 -16.52 6.81 0.08
N PHE A 55 -16.38 6.92 -1.24
CA PHE A 55 -17.19 7.82 -2.08
C PHE A 55 -18.48 7.06 -2.46
N ASP A 56 -19.61 7.76 -2.64
CA ASP A 56 -20.99 7.25 -2.84
C ASP A 56 -21.89 7.10 -1.59
N ILE A 57 -21.76 8.00 -0.61
CA ILE A 57 -22.83 8.22 0.38
C ILE A 57 -23.85 9.20 -0.24
N PRO A 58 -25.17 8.96 -0.18
CA PRO A 58 -26.17 9.88 -0.69
C PRO A 58 -26.02 11.28 -0.09
N ALA A 59 -26.15 12.32 -0.92
CA ALA A 59 -26.14 13.70 -0.45
C ALA A 59 -27.23 13.90 0.61
N ASN A 60 -26.89 14.58 1.71
CA ASN A 60 -27.77 14.80 2.86
C ASN A 60 -28.22 13.54 3.63
N SER A 61 -27.61 12.36 3.43
CA SER A 61 -27.95 11.16 4.21
C SER A 61 -27.86 11.40 5.71
N GLU A 62 -26.95 12.27 6.16
CA GLU A 62 -26.79 12.65 7.58
C GLU A 62 -28.03 13.30 8.18
N LYS A 63 -28.89 13.88 7.35
CA LYS A 63 -30.16 14.52 7.74
C LYS A 63 -31.35 13.55 7.66
N ASN A 64 -31.17 12.35 7.10
CA ASN A 64 -32.19 11.31 6.99
C ASN A 64 -31.84 10.12 7.89
N GLN A 65 -32.59 9.97 8.98
CA GLN A 65 -32.38 8.90 9.96
C GLN A 65 -32.51 7.49 9.36
N ALA A 66 -33.44 7.29 8.42
CA ALA A 66 -33.68 5.98 7.81
C ALA A 66 -32.51 5.52 6.93
N ASP A 67 -31.94 6.43 6.13
CA ASP A 67 -30.78 6.14 5.28
C ASP A 67 -29.54 5.82 6.12
N MET A 68 -29.37 6.55 7.23
CA MET A 68 -28.31 6.31 8.20
C MET A 68 -28.44 4.96 8.89
N ASP A 69 -29.65 4.52 9.22
CA ASP A 69 -29.87 3.23 9.85
C ASP A 69 -29.62 2.06 8.88
N THR A 70 -29.93 2.24 7.60
CA THR A 70 -29.58 1.29 6.53
C THR A 70 -28.06 1.18 6.36
N LEU A 71 -27.34 2.31 6.28
CA LEU A 71 -25.87 2.33 6.17
C LEU A 71 -25.19 1.66 7.38
N LYS A 72 -25.68 1.94 8.60
CA LYS A 72 -25.13 1.33 9.83
C LYS A 72 -25.23 -0.18 9.81
N ARG A 73 -26.40 -0.70 9.43
CA ARG A 73 -26.67 -2.14 9.38
C ARG A 73 -25.72 -2.84 8.41
N GLU A 74 -25.62 -2.30 7.20
CA GLU A 74 -24.75 -2.84 6.16
C GLU A 74 -23.28 -2.90 6.62
N CYS A 75 -22.78 -1.81 7.20
CA CYS A 75 -21.41 -1.77 7.69
C CYS A 75 -21.19 -2.75 8.86
N GLN A 76 -22.16 -2.89 9.76
CA GLN A 76 -22.09 -3.85 10.86
C GLN A 76 -22.08 -5.30 10.35
N ASP A 77 -22.88 -5.62 9.34
CA ASP A 77 -22.93 -6.94 8.74
C ASP A 77 -21.60 -7.29 8.06
N VAL A 78 -21.05 -6.38 7.25
CA VAL A 78 -19.74 -6.54 6.61
C VAL A 78 -18.63 -6.73 7.66
N LEU A 79 -18.59 -5.91 8.70
CA LEU A 79 -17.58 -6.03 9.76
C LEU A 79 -17.72 -7.34 10.55
N THR A 80 -18.95 -7.81 10.78
CA THR A 80 -19.23 -9.07 11.46
C THR A 80 -18.72 -10.26 10.63
N GLN A 81 -19.02 -10.26 9.33
CA GLN A 81 -18.53 -11.29 8.40
C GLN A 81 -17.01 -11.30 8.31
N LEU A 82 -16.38 -10.13 8.16
CA LEU A 82 -14.91 -10.00 8.13
C LEU A 82 -14.26 -10.46 9.44
N ARG A 83 -14.84 -10.14 10.60
CA ARG A 83 -14.35 -10.58 11.91
C ARG A 83 -14.43 -12.10 12.05
N GLY A 84 -15.52 -12.71 11.59
CA GLY A 84 -15.67 -14.17 11.56
C GLY A 84 -14.61 -14.84 10.67
N LYS A 85 -14.39 -14.30 9.47
CA LYS A 85 -13.35 -14.75 8.55
C LYS A 85 -11.95 -14.65 9.15
N PHE A 86 -11.60 -13.51 9.75
CA PHE A 86 -10.30 -13.28 10.36
C PHE A 86 -10.08 -14.18 11.58
N LYS A 87 -11.10 -14.34 12.44
CA LYS A 87 -11.03 -15.27 13.56
C LYS A 87 -10.73 -16.69 13.08
N LYS A 88 -11.40 -17.16 12.02
CA LYS A 88 -11.13 -18.49 11.44
C LYS A 88 -9.70 -18.62 10.92
N GLN A 89 -9.20 -17.60 10.22
CA GLN A 89 -7.83 -17.59 9.67
C GLN A 89 -6.77 -17.51 10.78
N ILE A 90 -6.99 -16.71 11.82
CA ILE A 90 -6.09 -16.63 12.98
C ILE A 90 -6.05 -17.97 13.72
N LEU A 91 -7.21 -18.57 13.99
CA LEU A 91 -7.26 -19.87 14.66
C LEU A 91 -6.55 -20.97 13.84
N ALA A 92 -6.76 -20.99 12.52
CA ALA A 92 -6.04 -21.89 11.63
C ALA A 92 -4.52 -21.63 11.64
N SER A 93 -4.10 -20.36 11.68
CA SER A 93 -2.68 -19.99 11.68
C SER A 93 -1.92 -20.41 12.93
N VAL A 94 -2.60 -20.67 14.04
CA VAL A 94 -1.96 -21.17 15.28
C VAL A 94 -2.20 -22.67 15.48
N GLY A 95 -2.75 -23.37 14.48
CA GLY A 95 -3.09 -24.79 14.62
C GLY A 95 -4.12 -25.05 15.73
N TYR A 96 -5.09 -24.15 15.90
CA TYR A 96 -6.14 -24.31 16.92
C TYR A 96 -7.08 -25.47 16.54
N ASN A 97 -7.16 -26.47 17.40
CA ASN A 97 -8.13 -27.55 17.32
C ASN A 97 -9.40 -27.17 18.08
N ALA A 98 -10.52 -27.07 17.36
CA ALA A 98 -11.82 -26.70 17.92
C ALA A 98 -12.47 -27.81 18.79
N GLU A 99 -12.17 -29.08 18.52
CA GLU A 99 -12.71 -30.23 19.28
C GLU A 99 -12.09 -30.30 20.68
N ASN A 100 -10.78 -30.04 20.76
CA ASN A 100 -9.99 -30.20 21.98
C ASN A 100 -9.72 -28.86 22.68
N LYS A 101 -10.03 -27.74 22.01
CA LYS A 101 -9.69 -26.36 22.42
C LYS A 101 -8.19 -26.14 22.68
N THR A 102 -7.32 -26.88 21.98
CA THR A 102 -5.86 -26.80 22.11
C THR A 102 -5.22 -26.15 20.89
N VAL A 103 -3.97 -25.70 21.05
CA VAL A 103 -3.14 -25.09 20.00
C VAL A 103 -2.03 -26.10 19.69
N ALA A 104 -1.83 -26.44 18.41
CA ALA A 104 -0.78 -27.36 17.97
C ALA A 104 0.63 -26.82 18.27
N ALA A 105 1.63 -27.69 18.21
CA ALA A 105 3.04 -27.35 18.47
C ALA A 105 3.53 -26.22 17.55
N LYS A 106 4.59 -25.52 18.00
CA LYS A 106 5.07 -24.26 17.42
C LYS A 106 5.44 -24.33 15.92
N ASP A 107 5.71 -25.52 15.41
CA ASP A 107 6.11 -25.76 14.02
C ASP A 107 4.92 -25.75 13.03
N ASP A 108 3.68 -25.87 13.53
CA ASP A 108 2.45 -25.82 12.72
C ASP A 108 1.89 -24.40 12.57
N HIS A 109 2.57 -23.38 13.10
CA HIS A 109 2.05 -22.01 13.09
C HIS A 109 2.40 -21.31 11.78
N GLN A 110 1.40 -20.73 11.11
CA GLN A 110 1.66 -19.83 10.00
C GLN A 110 2.24 -18.52 10.52
N ASN A 111 3.24 -18.00 9.82
CA ASN A 111 3.84 -16.71 10.12
C ASN A 111 2.76 -15.60 10.03
N ILE A 112 2.76 -14.67 11.00
CA ILE A 112 1.86 -13.51 11.08
C ILE A 112 1.80 -12.69 9.77
N PHE A 113 2.87 -12.66 8.97
CA PHE A 113 2.89 -12.00 7.66
C PHE A 113 2.18 -12.80 6.57
N VAL A 114 2.26 -14.13 6.58
CA VAL A 114 1.49 -15.01 5.68
C VAL A 114 0.01 -14.86 6.04
N LEU A 115 -0.32 -14.90 7.33
CA LEU A 115 -1.66 -14.65 7.82
C LEU A 115 -2.17 -13.25 7.42
N THR A 116 -1.35 -12.21 7.58
CA THR A 116 -1.68 -10.84 7.15
C THR A 116 -1.92 -10.78 5.64
N THR A 117 -1.06 -11.41 4.84
CA THR A 117 -1.21 -11.48 3.38
C THR A 117 -2.50 -12.18 2.98
N VAL A 118 -2.83 -13.31 3.61
CA VAL A 118 -4.08 -14.05 3.39
C VAL A 118 -5.31 -13.23 3.83
N MET A 119 -5.18 -12.45 4.91
CA MET A 119 -6.24 -11.55 5.40
C MET A 119 -6.42 -10.29 4.53
N THR A 120 -5.35 -9.80 3.90
CA THR A 120 -5.36 -8.60 3.05
C THR A 120 -5.45 -8.89 1.56
N ASN A 121 -5.38 -10.15 1.13
CA ASN A 121 -5.43 -10.56 -0.27
C ASN A 121 -6.72 -10.04 -0.94
N GLY A 122 -6.58 -9.33 -2.06
CA GLY A 122 -7.69 -8.61 -2.73
C GLY A 122 -7.87 -7.14 -2.29
N SER A 123 -7.08 -6.65 -1.33
CA SER A 123 -7.01 -5.21 -1.04
C SER A 123 -6.11 -4.57 -2.10
N ASN A 124 -6.70 -3.95 -3.13
CA ASN A 124 -5.95 -3.26 -4.19
C ASN A 124 -5.17 -2.04 -3.63
N CYS A 125 -4.05 -2.30 -2.97
CA CYS A 125 -3.03 -1.31 -2.64
C CYS A 125 -2.17 -1.13 -3.89
N VAL A 126 -2.23 0.06 -4.49
CA VAL A 126 -1.38 0.39 -5.63
C VAL A 126 -0.19 1.21 -5.13
N VAL A 127 1.00 0.67 -5.29
CA VAL A 127 2.27 1.29 -4.90
C VAL A 127 3.03 1.71 -6.17
N THR A 128 3.37 3.00 -6.29
CA THR A 128 4.36 3.42 -7.28
C THR A 128 5.74 3.30 -6.66
N VAL A 129 6.63 2.58 -7.33
CA VAL A 129 8.02 2.38 -6.92
C VAL A 129 8.92 2.95 -8.01
N GLU A 130 9.65 4.04 -7.72
CA GLU A 130 10.69 4.49 -8.64
C GLU A 130 11.95 3.63 -8.49
N LEU A 131 12.46 3.08 -9.61
CA LEU A 131 13.49 2.04 -9.56
C LEU A 131 14.78 2.49 -10.25
N VAL A 132 15.75 2.83 -9.41
CA VAL A 132 17.16 2.53 -9.66
C VAL A 132 17.86 1.87 -8.45
N ARG A 133 17.25 1.81 -7.23
CA ARG A 133 17.93 1.25 -6.04
C ARG A 133 17.08 0.35 -5.11
N LEU A 134 15.76 0.26 -5.32
CA LEU A 134 14.83 -0.37 -4.37
C LEU A 134 14.17 -1.65 -4.91
N ASN A 135 14.97 -2.60 -5.41
CA ASN A 135 14.47 -3.93 -5.79
C ASN A 135 13.69 -4.59 -4.63
N PHE A 136 14.13 -4.36 -3.39
CA PHE A 136 13.41 -4.83 -2.21
C PHE A 136 12.02 -4.20 -2.03
N ALA A 137 11.83 -2.91 -2.36
CA ALA A 137 10.51 -2.30 -2.26
C ALA A 137 9.53 -2.96 -3.23
N LEU A 138 9.97 -3.23 -4.46
CA LEU A 138 9.20 -4.00 -5.43
C LEU A 138 8.90 -5.42 -4.95
N GLN A 139 9.91 -6.13 -4.43
CA GLN A 139 9.74 -7.49 -3.93
C GLN A 139 8.81 -7.56 -2.71
N PHE A 140 8.88 -6.59 -1.80
CA PHE A 140 8.00 -6.51 -0.63
C PHE A 140 6.57 -6.11 -1.04
N ALA A 141 6.42 -5.19 -1.98
CA ALA A 141 5.12 -4.87 -2.56
C ALA A 141 4.50 -6.10 -3.23
N ARG A 142 5.27 -6.87 -4.00
CA ARG A 142 4.83 -8.15 -4.58
C ARG A 142 4.46 -9.18 -3.51
N ALA A 143 5.31 -9.37 -2.50
CA ALA A 143 5.07 -10.32 -1.41
C ALA A 143 3.79 -9.99 -0.61
N THR A 144 3.38 -8.73 -0.60
CA THR A 144 2.15 -8.27 0.09
C THR A 144 0.92 -8.19 -0.84
N GLY A 145 1.06 -8.57 -2.11
CA GLY A 145 -0.03 -8.53 -3.09
C GLY A 145 -0.36 -7.14 -3.62
N ALA A 146 0.53 -6.16 -3.43
CA ALA A 146 0.32 -4.81 -3.96
C ALA A 146 0.51 -4.77 -5.48
N THR A 147 -0.33 -3.99 -6.16
CA THR A 147 -0.13 -3.62 -7.57
C THR A 147 0.99 -2.60 -7.64
N THR A 148 1.97 -2.82 -8.53
CA THR A 148 3.16 -1.97 -8.59
C THR A 148 3.30 -1.26 -9.93
N ILE A 149 3.66 0.02 -9.90
CA ILE A 149 4.07 0.78 -11.09
C ILE A 149 5.53 1.19 -10.92
N VAL A 150 6.38 0.72 -11.82
CA VAL A 150 7.83 0.94 -11.75
C VAL A 150 8.33 1.95 -12.79
N LEU A 151 9.10 2.93 -12.36
CA LEU A 151 9.66 4.00 -13.19
C LEU A 151 11.17 3.82 -13.40
N SER A 152 11.64 3.92 -14.66
CA SER A 152 13.08 3.95 -15.00
C SER A 152 13.33 4.51 -16.40
N SER A 153 14.44 5.21 -16.64
CA SER A 153 14.84 5.63 -17.99
C SER A 153 15.39 4.48 -18.84
N SER A 154 15.80 3.38 -18.20
CA SER A 154 16.47 2.25 -18.86
C SER A 154 15.48 1.14 -19.19
N PRO A 155 15.28 0.79 -20.48
CA PRO A 155 14.45 -0.35 -20.87
C PRO A 155 14.94 -1.67 -20.26
N ALA A 156 16.26 -1.86 -20.16
CA ALA A 156 16.84 -3.05 -19.54
C ALA A 156 16.47 -3.17 -18.05
N LYS A 157 16.51 -2.06 -17.29
CA LYS A 157 16.09 -2.05 -15.88
C LYS A 157 14.59 -2.31 -15.72
N LEU A 158 13.76 -1.79 -16.63
CA LEU A 158 12.32 -2.08 -16.63
C LEU A 158 12.03 -3.55 -16.94
N ALA A 159 12.76 -4.17 -17.87
CA ALA A 159 12.61 -5.60 -18.14
C ALA A 159 12.92 -6.45 -16.89
N VAL A 160 13.99 -6.10 -16.16
CA VAL A 160 14.28 -6.76 -14.87
C VAL A 160 13.21 -6.47 -13.82
N ALA A 161 12.64 -5.26 -13.76
CA ALA A 161 11.53 -4.99 -12.85
C ALA A 161 10.32 -5.89 -13.16
N THR A 162 10.01 -6.10 -14.44
CA THR A 162 8.95 -7.04 -14.85
C THR A 162 9.25 -8.47 -14.41
N THR A 163 10.48 -8.97 -14.55
CA THR A 163 10.82 -10.33 -14.06
C THR A 163 10.75 -10.45 -12.55
N LEU A 164 11.03 -9.37 -11.81
CA LEU A 164 10.82 -9.28 -10.36
C LEU A 164 9.35 -9.17 -9.96
N GLY A 165 8.44 -9.00 -10.92
CA GLY A 165 6.99 -8.99 -10.74
C GLY A 165 6.38 -7.59 -10.57
N ALA A 166 6.98 -6.58 -11.20
CA ALA A 166 6.30 -5.30 -11.41
C ALA A 166 5.01 -5.49 -12.22
N THR A 167 3.88 -4.93 -11.75
CA THR A 167 2.61 -5.04 -12.48
C THR A 167 2.60 -4.16 -13.72
N HIS A 168 3.16 -2.95 -13.60
CA HIS A 168 3.35 -2.01 -14.70
C HIS A 168 4.73 -1.40 -14.64
N THR A 169 5.23 -0.99 -15.80
CA THR A 169 6.48 -0.27 -15.95
C THR A 169 6.26 0.97 -16.81
N ILE A 170 6.98 2.05 -16.53
CA ILE A 170 6.94 3.30 -17.28
C ILE A 170 8.36 3.77 -17.53
N ASN A 171 8.69 4.03 -18.80
CA ASN A 171 9.92 4.70 -19.14
C ASN A 171 9.74 6.22 -19.07
N TYR A 172 10.24 6.87 -18.02
CA TYR A 172 10.04 8.31 -17.83
C TYR A 172 10.82 9.18 -18.84
N ALA A 173 11.83 8.64 -19.53
CA ALA A 173 12.52 9.36 -20.60
C ALA A 173 11.67 9.40 -21.87
N ALA A 174 10.96 8.31 -22.17
CA ALA A 174 10.02 8.24 -23.30
C ALA A 174 8.64 8.84 -22.93
N THR A 175 8.31 8.90 -21.65
CA THR A 175 7.05 9.44 -21.13
C THR A 175 7.33 10.49 -20.05
N PRO A 176 7.69 11.74 -20.44
CA PRO A 176 8.00 12.81 -19.48
C PRO A 176 6.84 13.17 -18.54
N ASN A 177 5.60 13.01 -19.00
CA ASN A 177 4.36 13.22 -18.22
C ASN A 177 3.88 11.89 -17.61
N TRP A 178 4.78 11.16 -16.96
CA TRP A 178 4.51 9.83 -16.43
C TRP A 178 3.44 9.82 -15.33
N ASP A 179 3.19 10.93 -14.66
CA ASP A 179 2.12 11.08 -13.67
C ASP A 179 0.75 10.86 -14.30
N GLN A 180 0.50 11.40 -15.50
CA GLN A 180 -0.73 11.14 -16.26
C GLN A 180 -0.85 9.67 -16.60
N ARG A 181 0.25 9.05 -17.04
CA ARG A 181 0.29 7.61 -17.32
C ARG A 181 -0.01 6.77 -16.07
N VAL A 182 0.48 7.18 -14.90
CA VAL A 182 0.13 6.54 -13.62
C VAL A 182 -1.37 6.69 -13.33
N ARG A 183 -1.96 7.86 -13.59
CA ARG A 183 -3.41 8.06 -13.42
C ARG A 183 -4.20 7.15 -14.36
N GLU A 184 -3.82 7.03 -15.63
CA GLU A 184 -4.46 6.12 -16.58
C GLU A 184 -4.41 4.66 -16.11
N LEU A 185 -3.22 4.18 -15.72
CA LEU A 185 -3.02 2.81 -15.21
C LEU A 185 -3.83 2.53 -13.94
N THR A 186 -4.22 3.57 -13.20
CA THR A 186 -5.03 3.47 -11.98
C THR A 186 -6.49 3.87 -12.17
N GLY A 187 -6.97 3.96 -13.42
CA GLY A 187 -8.36 4.31 -13.73
C GLY A 187 -8.73 5.72 -13.24
N GLY A 188 -7.77 6.64 -13.26
CA GLY A 188 -7.92 8.00 -12.79
C GLY A 188 -7.90 8.16 -11.27
N ARG A 189 -7.66 7.11 -10.46
CA ARG A 189 -7.63 7.20 -8.98
C ARG A 189 -6.32 7.74 -8.42
N GLY A 190 -5.19 7.36 -9.03
CA GLY A 190 -3.84 7.55 -8.49
C GLY A 190 -3.43 6.47 -7.48
N VAL A 191 -2.16 6.51 -7.09
CA VAL A 191 -1.55 5.48 -6.22
C VAL A 191 -1.75 5.75 -4.74
N ASP A 192 -1.87 4.67 -3.96
CA ASP A 192 -2.00 4.71 -2.51
C ASP A 192 -0.70 5.19 -1.85
N ARG A 193 0.45 4.74 -2.37
CA ARG A 193 1.78 5.14 -1.93
C ARG A 193 2.73 5.43 -3.08
N VAL A 194 3.53 6.47 -2.91
CA VAL A 194 4.70 6.77 -3.73
C VAL A 194 5.94 6.57 -2.90
N ILE A 195 6.90 5.82 -3.43
CA ILE A 195 8.24 5.70 -2.87
C ILE A 195 9.16 6.66 -3.63
N GLU A 196 9.45 7.80 -3.03
CA GLU A 196 10.19 8.91 -3.65
C GLU A 196 11.68 8.83 -3.31
N VAL A 197 12.54 8.87 -4.33
CA VAL A 197 13.99 8.62 -4.21
C VAL A 197 14.81 9.71 -4.90
N VAL A 198 14.26 10.37 -5.92
CA VAL A 198 14.94 11.44 -6.64
C VAL A 198 14.78 12.75 -5.90
N GLY A 199 13.61 12.97 -5.30
CA GLY A 199 13.31 14.11 -4.46
C GLY A 199 12.80 15.29 -5.26
N ASN A 200 13.45 16.45 -5.11
CA ASN A 200 12.94 17.72 -5.61
C ASN A 200 12.58 17.70 -7.12
N ALA A 201 13.38 17.04 -7.94
CA ALA A 201 13.17 17.00 -9.39
C ALA A 201 11.89 16.24 -9.83
N THR A 202 11.36 15.34 -8.99
CA THR A 202 10.21 14.48 -9.33
C THR A 202 8.99 14.72 -8.43
N LEU A 203 9.16 15.41 -7.30
CA LEU A 203 8.15 15.53 -6.26
C LEU A 203 6.80 16.08 -6.75
N GLU A 204 6.79 17.03 -7.67
CA GLU A 204 5.57 17.59 -8.25
C GLU A 204 4.72 16.50 -8.95
N ARG A 205 5.37 15.67 -9.78
CA ARG A 205 4.72 14.56 -10.49
C ARG A 205 4.36 13.43 -9.53
N SER A 206 5.17 13.19 -8.50
CA SER A 206 4.83 12.28 -7.41
C SER A 206 3.53 12.70 -6.70
N ILE A 207 3.38 14.00 -6.41
CA ILE A 207 2.14 14.57 -5.88
C ILE A 207 0.98 14.38 -6.85
N ALA A 208 1.15 14.67 -8.14
CA ALA A 208 0.10 14.51 -9.15
C ALA A 208 -0.37 13.05 -9.27
N SER A 209 0.57 12.10 -9.25
CA SER A 209 0.32 10.66 -9.41
C SER A 209 -0.38 10.01 -8.20
N ALA A 210 -0.19 10.54 -6.99
CA ALA A 210 -0.82 10.03 -5.77
C ALA A 210 -2.35 10.18 -5.78
N ARG A 211 -3.07 9.34 -5.04
CA ARG A 211 -4.51 9.54 -4.79
C ARG A 211 -4.77 10.58 -3.69
N PHE A 212 -6.00 11.07 -3.59
CA PHE A 212 -6.46 11.79 -2.39
C PHE A 212 -6.27 10.93 -1.14
N GLY A 213 -5.68 11.48 -0.08
CA GLY A 213 -5.36 10.77 1.15
C GLY A 213 -4.22 9.76 1.04
N GLY A 214 -3.44 9.81 -0.05
CA GLY A 214 -2.27 8.96 -0.29
C GLY A 214 -1.04 9.35 0.53
N SER A 215 0.02 8.54 0.43
CA SER A 215 1.29 8.79 1.11
C SER A 215 2.44 8.93 0.12
N ILE A 216 3.33 9.88 0.37
CA ILE A 216 4.61 10.05 -0.33
C ILE A 216 5.70 9.81 0.71
N ASP A 217 6.33 8.65 0.61
CA ASP A 217 7.41 8.20 1.48
C ASP A 217 8.75 8.62 0.82
N VAL A 218 9.37 9.69 1.33
CA VAL A 218 10.59 10.30 0.78
C VAL A 218 11.81 9.66 1.43
N ILE A 219 12.60 8.94 0.62
CA ILE A 219 13.75 8.14 1.07
C ILE A 219 15.07 8.80 0.66
N GLY A 220 15.11 9.48 -0.47
CA GLY A 220 16.35 9.97 -1.06
C GLY A 220 16.19 11.27 -1.84
N LEU A 221 17.33 11.89 -2.10
CA LEU A 221 17.46 13.13 -2.87
C LEU A 221 18.51 12.95 -3.99
N LEU A 222 18.30 11.95 -4.85
CA LEU A 222 19.26 11.66 -5.94
C LEU A 222 19.36 12.79 -6.97
N GLY A 223 18.34 13.64 -7.09
CA GLY A 223 18.34 14.81 -7.97
C GLY A 223 19.17 15.98 -7.48
N GLY A 224 19.78 15.89 -6.29
CA GLY A 224 20.56 16.97 -5.68
C GLY A 224 19.69 18.04 -5.01
N LEU A 225 20.36 19.03 -4.42
CA LEU A 225 19.74 20.16 -3.72
C LEU A 225 19.62 21.42 -4.58
N ASP A 226 20.31 21.45 -5.71
CA ASP A 226 20.56 22.67 -6.48
C ASP A 226 19.32 23.19 -7.22
N HIS A 227 18.33 22.31 -7.44
CA HIS A 227 17.05 22.68 -8.03
C HIS A 227 15.90 22.20 -7.15
N VAL A 228 15.22 23.16 -6.51
CA VAL A 228 13.99 22.94 -5.76
C VAL A 228 12.85 23.59 -6.56
N PRO A 229 12.07 22.82 -7.35
CA PRO A 229 10.91 23.38 -8.01
C PRO A 229 9.90 23.85 -6.95
N PRO A 230 9.06 24.86 -7.28
CA PRO A 230 8.09 25.41 -6.35
C PRO A 230 6.93 24.43 -6.13
N VAL A 231 7.17 23.43 -5.28
CA VAL A 231 6.16 22.46 -4.88
C VAL A 231 5.51 22.93 -3.58
N ASP A 232 4.23 23.28 -3.64
CA ASP A 232 3.46 23.65 -2.46
C ASP A 232 2.95 22.41 -1.71
N ILE A 233 3.77 21.95 -0.76
CA ILE A 233 3.45 20.83 0.11
C ILE A 233 2.25 21.15 1.02
N ILE A 234 2.05 22.41 1.41
CA ILE A 234 0.94 22.82 2.26
C ILE A 234 -0.38 22.65 1.48
N ALA A 235 -0.45 23.18 0.27
CA ALA A 235 -1.60 23.01 -0.62
C ALA A 235 -1.87 21.51 -0.89
N ALA A 236 -0.82 20.74 -1.19
CA ALA A 236 -0.95 19.29 -1.40
C ALA A 236 -1.47 18.54 -0.16
N SER A 237 -1.08 18.97 1.04
CA SER A 237 -1.51 18.39 2.31
C SER A 237 -2.95 18.76 2.67
N ILE A 238 -3.39 19.98 2.36
CA ILE A 238 -4.76 20.44 2.67
C ILE A 238 -5.74 19.89 1.64
N TRP A 239 -5.50 20.14 0.35
CA TRP A 239 -6.48 19.88 -0.70
C TRP A 239 -6.51 18.42 -1.13
N LYS A 240 -5.33 17.78 -1.20
CA LYS A 240 -5.22 16.37 -1.60
C LYS A 240 -5.06 15.43 -0.40
N GLN A 241 -4.96 15.96 0.82
CA GLN A 241 -4.83 15.20 2.06
C GLN A 241 -3.60 14.27 2.05
N LEU A 242 -2.55 14.65 1.32
CA LEU A 242 -1.35 13.84 1.20
C LEU A 242 -0.57 13.81 2.51
N LYS A 243 0.04 12.66 2.78
CA LYS A 243 0.98 12.49 3.88
C LYS A 243 2.38 12.42 3.33
N PHE A 244 3.22 13.35 3.72
CA PHE A 244 4.64 13.33 3.42
C PHE A 244 5.38 12.73 4.59
N ARG A 245 6.19 11.69 4.33
CA ARG A 245 6.97 11.01 5.36
C ARG A 245 8.42 10.91 4.92
N GLY A 246 9.30 11.59 5.63
CA GLY A 246 10.74 11.32 5.52
C GLY A 246 11.08 9.95 6.10
N ILE A 247 11.92 9.20 5.40
CA ILE A 247 12.46 7.93 5.86
C ILE A 247 13.98 8.03 5.82
N TYR A 248 14.60 8.00 6.99
CA TYR A 248 16.04 7.95 7.13
C TYR A 248 16.40 6.77 8.02
N VAL A 249 16.93 5.71 7.40
CA VAL A 249 17.13 4.37 7.99
C VAL A 249 15.89 3.83 8.72
N GLY A 250 15.97 2.60 9.24
CA GLY A 250 14.85 1.93 9.91
C GLY A 250 15.19 1.54 11.34
N ALA A 251 14.18 1.41 12.18
CA ALA A 251 14.34 0.86 13.53
C ALA A 251 14.69 -0.64 13.46
N VAL A 252 15.33 -1.18 14.51
CA VAL A 252 15.65 -2.62 14.62
C VAL A 252 14.39 -3.48 14.48
N SER A 253 13.26 -3.05 15.04
CA SER A 253 11.98 -3.74 14.88
C SER A 253 11.56 -3.89 13.41
N GLN A 254 11.74 -2.83 12.61
CA GLN A 254 11.45 -2.87 11.18
C GLN A 254 12.41 -3.80 10.41
N PHE A 255 13.67 -3.88 10.82
CA PHE A 255 14.63 -4.81 10.25
C PHE A 255 14.28 -6.28 10.56
N ILE A 256 13.83 -6.55 11.79
CA ILE A 256 13.33 -7.88 12.19
C ILE A 256 12.10 -8.24 11.35
N ASP A 257 11.15 -7.32 11.19
CA ASP A 257 9.95 -7.54 10.39
C ASP A 257 10.26 -7.76 8.91
N MET A 258 11.21 -6.99 8.35
CA MET A 258 11.74 -7.22 7.01
C MET A 258 12.33 -8.63 6.88
N THR A 259 13.17 -9.05 7.83
CA THR A 259 13.79 -10.38 7.81
C THR A 259 12.74 -11.49 7.88
N ARG A 260 11.70 -11.33 8.72
CA ARG A 260 10.58 -12.27 8.80
C ARG A 260 9.81 -12.36 7.49
N LEU A 261 9.56 -11.23 6.83
CA LEU A 261 8.91 -11.19 5.50
C LEU A 261 9.77 -11.95 4.47
N MET A 262 11.08 -11.75 4.52
CA MET A 262 12.01 -12.40 3.60
C MET A 262 12.07 -13.92 3.79
N ILE A 263 12.11 -14.38 5.04
CA ILE A 263 12.08 -15.81 5.39
C ILE A 263 10.75 -16.45 4.96
N ALA A 264 9.63 -15.74 5.10
CA ALA A 264 8.32 -16.24 4.70
C ALA A 264 8.09 -16.27 3.18
N ASN A 265 8.86 -15.50 2.40
CA ASN A 265 8.69 -15.38 0.94
C ASN A 265 10.02 -15.59 0.20
N PRO A 266 10.74 -16.71 0.44
CA PRO A 266 12.11 -16.88 0.00
C PRO A 266 12.26 -16.94 -1.52
N ASP A 267 11.18 -17.18 -2.27
CA ASP A 267 11.20 -17.21 -3.74
C ASP A 267 10.93 -15.82 -4.36
N ILE A 268 10.34 -14.90 -3.60
CA ILE A 268 9.99 -13.55 -4.06
C ILE A 268 11.06 -12.54 -3.62
N THR A 269 11.58 -12.68 -2.41
CA THR A 269 12.39 -11.64 -1.76
C THR A 269 13.90 -11.92 -1.78
N ARG A 270 14.38 -12.78 -2.69
CA ARG A 270 15.83 -12.99 -2.83
C ARG A 270 16.50 -11.70 -3.31
N PRO A 271 17.58 -11.24 -2.65
CA PRO A 271 18.30 -10.08 -3.12
C PRO A 271 18.75 -10.27 -4.58
N LEU A 272 18.37 -9.33 -5.47
CA LEU A 272 18.93 -9.32 -6.81
C LEU A 272 20.39 -8.87 -6.73
N ILE A 273 21.32 -9.80 -6.91
CA ILE A 273 22.75 -9.54 -6.99
C ILE A 273 23.12 -9.35 -8.46
N ASP A 274 23.71 -8.20 -8.76
CA ASP A 274 24.13 -7.85 -10.11
C ASP A 274 25.53 -8.39 -10.41
N LYS A 275 26.47 -8.13 -9.48
CA LYS A 275 27.86 -8.57 -9.60
C LYS A 275 28.48 -8.77 -8.23
N VAL A 276 29.28 -9.84 -8.13
CA VAL A 276 30.10 -10.14 -6.96
C VAL A 276 31.56 -9.87 -7.32
N PHE A 277 32.22 -9.04 -6.54
CA PHE A 277 33.65 -8.75 -6.63
C PHE A 277 34.38 -9.43 -5.47
N PRO A 278 35.58 -10.00 -5.69
CA PRO A 278 36.45 -10.40 -4.59
C PRO A 278 36.95 -9.16 -3.84
N PHE A 279 37.38 -9.33 -2.59
CA PHE A 279 37.77 -8.22 -1.72
C PHE A 279 38.90 -7.35 -2.31
N GLU A 280 39.83 -7.98 -3.01
CA GLU A 280 40.98 -7.33 -3.67
C GLU A 280 40.52 -6.34 -4.76
N GLN A 281 39.32 -6.55 -5.32
CA GLN A 281 38.71 -5.70 -6.34
C GLN A 281 37.68 -4.71 -5.76
N ALA A 282 37.73 -4.41 -4.46
CA ALA A 282 36.81 -3.48 -3.84
C ALA A 282 36.77 -2.10 -4.54
N LYS A 283 37.92 -1.59 -5.00
CA LYS A 283 37.99 -0.32 -5.77
C LYS A 283 37.19 -0.39 -7.07
N ASP A 284 37.28 -1.50 -7.79
CA ASP A 284 36.53 -1.73 -9.02
C ASP A 284 35.03 -1.87 -8.75
N ALA A 285 34.66 -2.49 -7.62
CA ALA A 285 33.27 -2.56 -7.17
C ALA A 285 32.68 -1.16 -6.92
N PHE A 286 33.43 -0.27 -6.27
CA PHE A 286 33.02 1.13 -6.07
C PHE A 286 32.95 1.93 -7.37
N ALA A 287 33.91 1.75 -8.29
CA ALA A 287 33.88 2.38 -9.61
C ALA A 287 32.66 1.92 -10.43
N TYR A 288 32.36 0.62 -10.39
CA TYR A 288 31.17 0.03 -11.02
C TYR A 288 29.87 0.58 -10.42
N LEU A 289 29.78 0.67 -9.09
CA LEU A 289 28.65 1.30 -8.40
C LEU A 289 28.47 2.77 -8.83
N LYS A 290 29.56 3.55 -8.89
CA LYS A 290 29.55 4.95 -9.31
C LYS A 290 29.09 5.12 -10.75
N SER A 291 29.35 4.15 -11.63
CA SER A 291 28.89 4.18 -13.03
C SER A 291 27.37 4.08 -13.19
N GLN A 292 26.65 3.66 -12.14
CA GLN A 292 25.20 3.45 -12.13
C GLN A 292 24.66 2.43 -13.16
N LYS A 293 25.54 1.67 -13.82
CA LYS A 293 25.18 0.63 -14.81
C LYS A 293 24.58 -0.62 -14.19
N HIS A 294 24.90 -0.91 -12.93
CA HIS A 294 24.39 -2.07 -12.19
C HIS A 294 22.86 -2.18 -12.17
N VAL A 295 22.36 -3.43 -12.19
CA VAL A 295 20.96 -3.79 -12.01
C VAL A 295 20.82 -4.70 -10.79
N GLY A 296 20.90 -4.10 -9.59
CA GLY A 296 20.82 -4.82 -8.33
C GLY A 296 21.95 -4.49 -7.37
N LYS A 297 22.24 -5.39 -6.45
CA LYS A 297 23.28 -5.22 -5.44
C LYS A 297 24.65 -5.60 -6.02
N VAL A 298 25.60 -4.69 -5.86
CA VAL A 298 27.02 -4.97 -6.05
C VAL A 298 27.55 -5.49 -4.71
N VAL A 299 28.11 -6.69 -4.72
CA VAL A 299 28.56 -7.38 -3.52
C VAL A 299 30.07 -7.47 -3.55
N VAL A 300 30.72 -7.20 -2.41
CA VAL A 300 32.13 -7.53 -2.20
C VAL A 300 32.17 -8.75 -1.30
N LYS A 301 32.76 -9.84 -1.79
CA LYS A 301 32.95 -11.06 -1.04
C LYS A 301 34.17 -10.89 -0.13
N VAL A 302 33.93 -10.93 1.17
CA VAL A 302 34.98 -11.01 2.20
C VAL A 302 35.16 -12.50 2.52
N VAL A 303 36.41 -12.96 2.49
CA VAL A 303 36.79 -14.35 2.81
C VAL A 303 37.08 -14.46 4.30
#